data_AF-A0A5D0VVT5-F1
#
_entry.id   AF-A0A5D0VVT5-F1
#
_cell.length_a   1.000
_cell.length_b   1.000
_cell.length_c   1.000
_cell.angle_alpha   90.00
_cell.angle_beta   90.00
_cell.angle_gamma   90.00
#
_symmetry.space_group_name_H-M   'P 1'
#
loop_
_entity.id
_entity.type
_entity.pdbx_description
1 polymer ?
#
loop_
_entity_poly.entity_id
_entity_poly.type
_entity_poly.pdbx_seq_one_letter_code
_entity_poly.pdbx_strand_id
1 'polypeptide(L)'
;MGLLSKSIRKLGPVGGYELARQICRNQPRILMYHRFSASPVKGWASPEFFEQQVRHIRERYNSYSLVELMKYHLEHGRMPPHAVVITVDDGYQDFYKHAFPILQRYGVPATLFATTGFIERRLWLWPDKITWMLEQLTHINREFSLGSITVKAGEINDGRRSDFWKRWIDHCLSLPDQDKHEFISSLACELGLSIPAEIPEAFAPLSWDELKEMQRAGIEVGGHTVTHPSLGRVTKSQARDEIFGCRDALNQNLGQRERTFCYPNGQPSDFQQFLPDLVREAGFWGAVTAFPDALGISDRYLMRRHVSGDDMFQFYKAVSGVELLGHRVRREYRLESDVSAA
;
A
#
# COMPACT_ATOMS: atom_id res chain seq x y z
N MET A 1 -14.19 -2.67 -19.32
CA MET A 1 -14.17 -3.14 -17.91
C MET A 1 -15.52 -3.65 -17.39
N GLY A 2 -16.67 -3.12 -17.84
CA GLY A 2 -17.98 -3.47 -17.28
C GLY A 2 -18.41 -4.94 -17.39
N LEU A 3 -18.16 -5.61 -18.52
CA LEU A 3 -18.63 -6.98 -18.77
C LEU A 3 -17.97 -8.03 -17.84
N LEU A 4 -16.64 -8.03 -17.71
CA LEU A 4 -15.91 -8.90 -16.79
C LEU A 4 -16.32 -8.68 -15.32
N SER A 5 -16.50 -7.42 -14.89
CA SER A 5 -16.94 -7.13 -13.53
C SER A 5 -18.36 -7.63 -13.23
N LYS A 6 -19.27 -7.54 -14.22
CA LYS A 6 -20.64 -8.06 -14.11
C LYS A 6 -20.65 -9.59 -14.03
N SER A 7 -19.81 -10.27 -14.81
CA SER A 7 -19.67 -11.73 -14.76
C SER A 7 -19.08 -12.20 -13.43
N ILE A 8 -18.04 -11.54 -12.90
CA ILE A 8 -17.46 -11.88 -11.58
C ILE A 8 -18.49 -11.70 -10.46
N ARG A 9 -19.29 -10.62 -10.49
CA ARG A 9 -20.37 -10.39 -9.51
C ARG A 9 -21.44 -11.48 -9.52
N LYS A 10 -21.74 -12.05 -10.69
CA LYS A 10 -22.75 -13.11 -10.83
C LYS A 10 -22.19 -14.50 -10.52
N LEU A 11 -21.01 -14.83 -11.06
CA LEU A 11 -20.43 -16.17 -10.98
C LEU A 11 -19.61 -16.41 -9.71
N GLY A 12 -19.04 -15.37 -9.12
CA GLY A 12 -18.23 -15.46 -7.91
C GLY A 12 -18.98 -16.15 -6.75
N PRO A 13 -20.15 -15.63 -6.33
CA PRO A 13 -20.92 -16.20 -5.21
C PRO A 13 -21.43 -17.62 -5.42
N VAL A 14 -21.63 -18.05 -6.68
CA VAL A 14 -22.13 -19.40 -7.02
C VAL A 14 -21.03 -20.44 -7.23
N GLY A 15 -19.80 -20.15 -6.79
CA GLY A 15 -18.67 -21.10 -6.82
C GLY A 15 -17.45 -20.63 -7.62
N GLY A 16 -17.55 -19.53 -8.37
CA GLY A 16 -16.44 -18.99 -9.15
C GLY A 16 -15.23 -18.60 -8.30
N TYR A 17 -15.45 -18.06 -7.09
CA TYR A 17 -14.35 -17.75 -6.17
C TYR A 17 -13.65 -19.01 -5.66
N GLU A 18 -14.40 -20.07 -5.36
CA GLU A 18 -13.84 -21.33 -4.88
C GLU A 18 -13.03 -22.02 -5.99
N LEU A 19 -13.54 -22.05 -7.21
CA LEU A 19 -12.81 -22.58 -8.36
C LEU A 19 -11.51 -21.80 -8.61
N ALA A 20 -11.58 -20.46 -8.62
CA ALA A 20 -10.40 -19.63 -8.78
C ALA A 20 -9.36 -19.89 -7.67
N ARG A 21 -9.82 -20.02 -6.41
CA ARG A 21 -8.98 -20.34 -5.25
C ARG A 21 -8.26 -21.67 -5.41
N GLN A 22 -8.94 -22.69 -5.96
CA GLN A 22 -8.33 -24.01 -6.21
C GLN A 22 -7.29 -23.97 -7.33
N ILE A 23 -7.61 -23.32 -8.46
CA ILE A 23 -6.65 -23.12 -9.57
C ILE A 23 -5.42 -22.36 -9.08
N CYS A 24 -5.65 -21.38 -8.22
CA CYS A 24 -4.63 -20.50 -7.68
C CYS A 24 -3.95 -21.01 -6.40
N ARG A 25 -4.21 -22.23 -5.96
CA ARG A 25 -3.82 -22.69 -4.61
C ARG A 25 -2.33 -22.52 -4.30
N ASN A 26 -1.43 -22.69 -5.26
CA ASN A 26 0.02 -22.58 -5.05
C ASN A 26 0.57 -21.17 -5.32
N GLN A 27 -0.31 -20.17 -5.47
CA GLN A 27 0.04 -18.78 -5.71
C GLN A 27 -0.43 -17.97 -4.50
N PRO A 28 0.48 -17.55 -3.61
CA PRO A 28 0.12 -16.72 -2.47
C PRO A 28 -0.59 -15.42 -2.89
N ARG A 29 -1.45 -14.92 -2.01
CA ARG A 29 -2.12 -13.63 -2.18
C ARG A 29 -1.60 -12.66 -1.15
N ILE A 30 -1.04 -11.55 -1.60
CA ILE A 30 -0.57 -10.48 -0.74
C ILE A 30 -1.60 -9.34 -0.82
N LEU A 31 -2.37 -9.18 0.24
CA LEU A 31 -3.42 -8.17 0.35
C LEU A 31 -2.83 -6.87 0.89
N MET A 32 -3.26 -5.74 0.35
CA MET A 32 -2.76 -4.41 0.68
C MET A 32 -3.85 -3.55 1.31
N TYR A 33 -3.55 -2.99 2.48
CA TYR A 33 -4.35 -2.02 3.24
C TYR A 33 -3.46 -0.83 3.64
N HIS A 34 -4.08 0.30 3.99
CA HIS A 34 -3.36 1.50 4.43
C HIS A 34 -4.01 2.06 5.71
N ARG A 35 -5.26 2.52 5.59
CA ARG A 35 -5.98 3.23 6.65
C ARG A 35 -7.21 2.45 7.12
N PHE A 36 -7.55 2.63 8.39
CA PHE A 36 -8.73 2.06 9.03
C PHE A 36 -9.58 3.13 9.70
N SER A 37 -10.91 2.99 9.65
CA SER A 37 -11.84 3.90 10.34
C SER A 37 -13.15 3.22 10.69
N ALA A 38 -13.64 3.45 11.92
CA ALA A 38 -14.98 3.01 12.33
C ALA A 38 -16.11 3.76 11.61
N SER A 39 -15.85 4.99 11.15
CA SER A 39 -16.78 5.73 10.31
C SER A 39 -16.49 5.47 8.83
N PRO A 40 -17.52 5.36 7.96
CA PRO A 40 -17.30 5.12 6.54
C PRO A 40 -16.45 6.22 5.89
N VAL A 41 -15.24 5.84 5.46
CA VAL A 41 -14.35 6.67 4.64
C VAL A 41 -13.95 5.87 3.43
N LYS A 42 -14.21 6.41 2.24
CA LYS A 42 -13.97 5.70 0.98
C LYS A 42 -12.52 5.25 0.86
N GLY A 43 -12.31 3.95 0.68
CA GLY A 43 -10.97 3.36 0.52
C GLY A 43 -10.27 3.04 1.83
N TRP A 44 -10.89 3.32 2.99
CA TRP A 44 -10.38 2.93 4.31
C TRP A 44 -11.17 1.72 4.79
N ALA A 45 -10.47 0.72 5.33
CA ALA A 45 -11.14 -0.48 5.82
C ALA A 45 -11.86 -0.20 7.16
N SER A 46 -13.13 -0.57 7.25
CA SER A 46 -13.83 -0.56 8.54
C SER A 46 -13.45 -1.78 9.38
N PRO A 47 -13.44 -1.67 10.73
CA PRO A 47 -13.25 -2.81 11.62
C PRO A 47 -14.22 -3.96 11.32
N GLU A 48 -15.49 -3.65 11.00
CA GLU A 48 -16.54 -4.62 10.77
C GLU A 48 -16.30 -5.43 9.49
N PHE A 49 -15.92 -4.79 8.38
CA PHE A 49 -15.58 -5.50 7.15
C PHE A 49 -14.24 -6.22 7.30
N PHE A 50 -13.25 -5.61 7.93
CA PHE A 50 -11.96 -6.23 8.15
C PHE A 50 -12.08 -7.51 9.01
N GLU A 51 -12.89 -7.51 10.07
CA GLU A 51 -13.15 -8.71 10.88
C GLU A 51 -13.79 -9.84 10.06
N GLN A 52 -14.73 -9.52 9.15
CA GLN A 52 -15.30 -10.51 8.24
C GLN A 52 -14.25 -11.11 7.30
N GLN A 53 -13.34 -10.28 6.78
CA GLN A 53 -12.25 -10.70 5.91
C GLN A 53 -11.25 -11.59 6.67
N VAL A 54 -10.85 -11.20 7.89
CA VAL A 54 -9.95 -11.97 8.76
C VAL A 54 -10.56 -13.32 9.13
N ARG A 55 -11.85 -13.36 9.50
CA ARG A 55 -12.57 -14.62 9.75
C ARG A 55 -12.56 -15.52 8.52
N HIS A 56 -12.83 -14.97 7.34
CA HIS A 56 -12.78 -15.74 6.09
C HIS A 56 -11.39 -16.32 5.80
N ILE A 57 -10.34 -15.52 6.01
CA ILE A 57 -8.94 -15.98 5.89
C ILE A 57 -8.69 -17.13 6.84
N ARG A 58 -9.07 -16.98 8.12
CA ARG A 58 -8.86 -18.00 9.15
C ARG A 58 -9.53 -19.33 8.83
N GLU A 59 -10.71 -19.30 8.21
CA GLU A 59 -11.50 -20.48 7.86
C GLU A 59 -11.03 -21.18 6.57
N ARG A 60 -10.43 -20.45 5.62
CA ARG A 60 -10.25 -20.93 4.23
C ARG A 60 -8.82 -20.87 3.70
N TYR A 61 -7.90 -20.22 4.41
CA TYR A 61 -6.55 -19.94 3.94
C TYR A 61 -5.51 -20.21 5.02
N ASN A 62 -4.26 -20.40 4.59
CA ASN A 62 -3.09 -20.45 5.45
C ASN A 62 -2.48 -19.04 5.49
N SER A 63 -2.56 -18.38 6.63
CA SER A 63 -2.04 -17.02 6.79
C SER A 63 -0.59 -17.02 7.24
N TYR A 64 0.18 -16.09 6.69
CA TYR A 64 1.59 -15.87 7.02
C TYR A 64 1.87 -14.37 7.06
N SER A 65 2.83 -13.95 7.88
CA SER A 65 3.59 -12.73 7.57
C SER A 65 4.42 -12.97 6.29
N LEU A 66 4.86 -11.90 5.65
CA LEU A 66 5.61 -12.01 4.40
C LEU A 66 6.96 -12.70 4.61
N VAL A 67 7.65 -12.43 5.72
CA VAL A 67 8.90 -13.11 6.08
C VAL A 67 8.70 -14.61 6.33
N GLU A 68 7.61 -15.01 7.00
CA GLU A 68 7.29 -16.43 7.24
C GLU A 68 6.98 -17.15 5.93
N LEU A 69 6.23 -16.53 5.02
CA LEU A 69 5.97 -17.06 3.68
C LEU A 69 7.29 -17.30 2.94
N MET A 70 8.25 -16.38 3.08
CA MET A 70 9.55 -16.49 2.42
C MET A 70 10.46 -17.55 3.03
N LYS A 71 10.46 -17.68 4.36
CA LYS A 71 11.11 -18.78 5.07
C LYS A 71 10.55 -20.13 4.63
N TYR A 72 9.22 -20.26 4.58
CA TYR A 72 8.57 -21.49 4.09
C TYR A 72 9.04 -21.85 2.68
N HIS A 73 9.06 -20.87 1.75
CA HIS A 73 9.49 -21.13 0.38
C HIS A 73 10.95 -21.59 0.29
N LEU A 74 11.84 -20.98 1.07
CA LEU A 74 13.25 -21.37 1.13
C LEU A 74 13.44 -22.79 1.67
N GLU A 75 12.71 -23.15 2.73
CA GLU A 75 12.81 -24.46 3.36
C GLU A 75 12.22 -25.58 2.49
N HIS A 76 11.12 -25.32 1.78
CA HIS A 76 10.35 -26.35 1.08
C HIS A 76 10.51 -26.34 -0.44
N GLY A 77 11.17 -25.34 -1.02
CA GLY A 77 11.30 -25.15 -2.46
C GLY A 77 9.98 -24.83 -3.18
N ARG A 78 8.88 -24.61 -2.45
CA ARG A 78 7.54 -24.33 -2.99
C ARG A 78 6.75 -23.43 -2.05
N MET A 79 5.74 -22.76 -2.58
CA MET A 79 4.82 -21.97 -1.76
C MET A 79 3.82 -22.87 -1.01
N PRO A 80 3.33 -22.45 0.17
CA PRO A 80 2.26 -23.16 0.86
C PRO A 80 0.96 -23.04 0.05
N PRO A 81 0.13 -24.11 0.01
CA PRO A 81 -1.16 -24.02 -0.65
C PRO A 81 -2.08 -23.05 0.09
N HIS A 82 -2.92 -22.32 -0.64
CA HIS A 82 -3.86 -21.33 -0.15
C HIS A 82 -3.21 -20.28 0.79
N ALA A 83 -1.98 -19.88 0.50
CA ALA A 83 -1.28 -18.88 1.29
C ALA A 83 -1.85 -17.47 1.10
N VAL A 84 -2.06 -16.75 2.19
CA VAL A 84 -2.47 -15.34 2.21
C VAL A 84 -1.56 -14.56 3.15
N VAL A 85 -1.18 -13.36 2.74
CA VAL A 85 -0.45 -12.39 3.55
C VAL A 85 -1.29 -11.12 3.61
N ILE A 86 -1.54 -10.60 4.81
CA ILE A 86 -2.11 -9.27 5.02
C ILE A 86 -0.95 -8.30 5.16
N THR A 87 -0.92 -7.26 4.33
CA THR A 87 0.05 -6.16 4.43
C THR A 87 -0.64 -4.83 4.69
N VAL A 88 -0.03 -4.02 5.55
CA VAL A 88 -0.48 -2.68 5.88
C VAL A 88 0.68 -1.71 5.71
N ASP A 89 0.46 -0.59 5.03
CA ASP A 89 1.51 0.36 4.70
C ASP A 89 1.55 1.56 5.64
N ASP A 90 2.58 2.39 5.47
CA ASP A 90 2.81 3.71 6.07
C ASP A 90 3.13 3.75 7.57
N GLY A 91 2.36 3.05 8.41
CA GLY A 91 2.53 3.04 9.86
C GLY A 91 1.59 4.00 10.62
N TYR A 92 0.33 4.12 10.19
CA TYR A 92 -0.69 4.91 10.89
C TYR A 92 -1.19 4.23 12.17
N GLN A 93 -1.50 5.06 13.18
CA GLN A 93 -2.01 4.63 14.47
C GLN A 93 -3.34 3.86 14.37
N ASP A 94 -4.15 4.17 13.37
CA ASP A 94 -5.45 3.52 13.17
C ASP A 94 -5.35 2.00 12.96
N PHE A 95 -4.24 1.49 12.41
CA PHE A 95 -3.98 0.05 12.34
C PHE A 95 -3.96 -0.59 13.74
N TYR A 96 -3.24 0.01 14.68
CA TYR A 96 -3.14 -0.48 16.05
C TYR A 96 -4.48 -0.39 16.79
N LYS A 97 -5.24 0.69 16.55
CA LYS A 97 -6.53 0.92 17.20
C LYS A 97 -7.63 -0.02 16.68
N HIS A 98 -7.66 -0.27 15.37
CA HIS A 98 -8.82 -0.87 14.71
C HIS A 98 -8.58 -2.27 14.17
N ALA A 99 -7.39 -2.56 13.63
CA ALA A 99 -7.12 -3.81 12.93
C ALA A 99 -6.30 -4.81 13.75
N PHE A 100 -5.30 -4.33 14.49
CA PHE A 100 -4.43 -5.18 15.31
C PHE A 100 -5.19 -6.04 16.34
N PRO A 101 -6.18 -5.52 17.10
CA PRO A 101 -6.94 -6.33 18.06
C PRO A 101 -7.75 -7.45 17.38
N ILE A 102 -8.21 -7.23 16.14
CA ILE A 102 -8.90 -8.25 15.34
C ILE A 102 -7.90 -9.35 14.94
N LEU A 103 -6.74 -8.98 14.41
CA LEU A 103 -5.70 -9.95 14.02
C LEU A 103 -5.26 -10.82 15.21
N GLN A 104 -5.04 -10.22 16.39
CA GLN A 104 -4.74 -10.96 17.62
C GLN A 104 -5.85 -11.93 18.01
N ARG A 105 -7.12 -11.50 18.01
CA ARG A 105 -8.27 -12.32 18.39
C ARG A 105 -8.39 -13.59 17.54
N TYR A 106 -8.08 -13.50 16.24
CA TYR A 106 -8.16 -14.63 15.32
C TYR A 106 -6.85 -15.39 15.12
N GLY A 107 -5.74 -14.92 15.72
CA GLY A 107 -4.41 -15.49 15.56
C GLY A 107 -3.93 -15.45 14.10
N VAL A 108 -4.21 -14.35 13.39
CA VAL A 108 -3.84 -14.16 11.99
C VAL A 108 -2.62 -13.22 11.91
N PRO A 109 -1.45 -13.68 11.41
CA PRO A 109 -0.29 -12.82 11.24
C PRO A 109 -0.50 -11.80 10.12
N ALA A 110 0.28 -10.73 10.16
CA ALA A 110 0.34 -9.71 9.11
C ALA A 110 1.73 -9.08 9.04
N THR A 111 1.97 -8.29 8.00
CA THR A 111 3.17 -7.47 7.84
C THR A 111 2.79 -5.99 7.77
N LEU A 112 3.35 -5.17 8.64
CA LEU A 112 3.21 -3.72 8.64
C LEU A 112 4.50 -3.10 8.09
N PHE A 113 4.42 -2.26 7.07
CA PHE A 113 5.57 -1.52 6.54
C PHE A 113 5.60 -0.11 7.12
N ALA A 114 6.65 0.22 7.85
CA ALA A 114 6.76 1.48 8.59
C ALA A 114 7.65 2.51 7.86
N THR A 115 7.11 3.71 7.64
CA THR A 115 7.90 4.88 7.23
C THR A 115 8.58 5.46 8.47
N THR A 116 9.87 5.22 8.64
CA THR A 116 10.54 5.42 9.94
C THR A 116 10.60 6.88 10.40
N GLY A 117 10.77 7.85 9.49
CA GLY A 117 10.73 9.28 9.84
C GLY A 117 9.34 9.76 10.25
N PHE A 118 8.28 9.09 9.79
CA PHE A 118 6.90 9.34 10.21
C PHE A 118 6.65 8.77 11.61
N ILE A 119 7.11 7.54 11.89
CA ILE A 119 7.09 6.94 13.25
C ILE A 119 7.84 7.81 14.27
N GLU A 120 8.96 8.39 13.85
CA GLU A 120 9.76 9.31 14.67
C GLU A 120 9.15 10.72 14.79
N ARG A 121 7.99 10.96 14.17
CA ARG A 121 7.27 12.24 14.15
C ARG A 121 8.12 13.41 13.61
N ARG A 122 9.12 13.13 12.77
CA ARG A 122 9.97 14.15 12.13
C ARG A 122 9.31 14.79 10.93
N LEU A 123 8.32 14.14 10.34
CA LEU A 123 7.61 14.58 9.14
C LEU A 123 6.19 14.04 9.12
N TRP A 124 5.37 14.64 8.25
CA TRP A 124 4.08 14.09 7.86
C TRP A 124 4.21 13.49 6.47
N LEU A 125 3.43 12.45 6.19
CA LEU A 125 3.35 11.94 4.84
C LEU A 125 2.76 13.02 3.92
N TRP A 126 3.43 13.26 2.80
CA TRP A 126 3.07 14.34 1.90
C TRP A 126 1.63 14.25 1.33
N PRO A 127 1.02 13.05 1.10
CA PRO A 127 -0.38 12.99 0.67
C PRO A 127 -1.34 13.53 1.73
N ASP A 128 -1.03 13.31 3.01
CA ASP A 128 -1.87 13.78 4.12
C ASP A 128 -1.88 15.29 4.23
N LYS A 129 -0.77 15.96 3.91
CA LYS A 129 -0.74 17.44 3.85
C LYS A 129 -1.73 17.98 2.82
N ILE A 130 -1.85 17.30 1.67
CA ILE A 130 -2.83 17.66 0.64
C ILE A 130 -4.26 17.39 1.11
N THR A 131 -4.51 16.22 1.70
CA THR A 131 -5.82 15.87 2.28
C THR A 131 -6.23 16.89 3.34
N TRP A 132 -5.35 17.19 4.29
CA TRP A 132 -5.58 18.16 5.35
C TRP A 132 -5.91 19.55 4.81
N MET A 133 -5.13 20.05 3.82
CA MET A 133 -5.41 21.34 3.19
C MET A 133 -6.82 21.37 2.59
N LEU A 134 -7.21 20.32 1.88
CA LEU A 134 -8.53 20.21 1.26
C LEU A 134 -9.68 20.10 2.26
N GLU A 135 -9.44 19.53 3.44
CA GLU A 135 -10.39 19.46 4.55
C GLU A 135 -10.61 20.84 5.21
N GLN A 136 -9.62 21.73 5.17
CA GLN A 136 -9.76 23.10 5.70
C GLN A 136 -10.60 24.00 4.80
N LEU A 137 -10.79 23.62 3.53
CA LEU A 137 -11.42 24.49 2.54
C LEU A 137 -12.91 24.21 2.36
N THR A 138 -13.70 25.27 2.49
CA THR A 138 -15.09 25.35 2.02
C THR A 138 -15.23 26.20 0.76
N HIS A 139 -14.27 27.10 0.50
CA HIS A 139 -14.26 28.01 -0.64
C HIS A 139 -12.82 28.40 -1.02
N ILE A 140 -12.55 28.63 -2.30
CA ILE A 140 -11.29 29.20 -2.82
C ILE A 140 -11.56 30.60 -3.36
N ASN A 141 -10.96 31.62 -2.75
CA ASN A 141 -11.32 33.03 -3.00
C ASN A 141 -10.86 33.57 -4.35
N ARG A 142 -9.73 33.09 -4.87
CA ARG A 142 -9.13 33.56 -6.12
C ARG A 142 -8.62 32.42 -6.97
N GLU A 143 -8.67 32.60 -8.28
CA GLU A 143 -8.00 31.70 -9.21
C GLU A 143 -6.50 31.98 -9.21
N PHE A 144 -5.70 30.92 -9.24
CA PHE A 144 -4.24 31.01 -9.30
C PHE A 144 -3.67 29.81 -10.07
N SER A 145 -2.40 29.94 -10.46
CA SER A 145 -1.66 28.90 -11.16
C SER A 145 -0.33 28.63 -10.46
N LEU A 146 -0.01 27.35 -10.26
CA LEU A 146 1.27 26.87 -9.76
C LEU A 146 1.84 25.87 -10.76
N GLY A 147 2.88 26.29 -11.49
CA GLY A 147 3.40 25.51 -12.61
C GLY A 147 2.31 25.24 -13.66
N SER A 148 2.06 23.97 -13.95
CA SER A 148 1.02 23.52 -14.89
C SER A 148 -0.37 23.36 -14.27
N ILE A 149 -0.51 23.58 -12.95
CA ILE A 149 -1.76 23.39 -12.23
C ILE A 149 -2.48 24.73 -12.08
N THR A 150 -3.64 24.86 -12.73
CA THR A 150 -4.58 25.97 -12.49
C THR A 150 -5.67 25.54 -11.50
N VAL A 151 -5.85 26.35 -10.47
CA VAL A 151 -6.85 26.19 -9.41
C VAL A 151 -7.88 27.29 -9.53
N LYS A 152 -9.10 26.93 -9.94
CA LYS A 152 -10.21 27.89 -10.10
C LYS A 152 -10.76 28.32 -8.74
N ALA A 153 -11.30 29.54 -8.66
CA ALA A 153 -12.05 30.04 -7.51
C ALA A 153 -13.42 29.35 -7.34
N GLY A 154 -14.02 29.48 -6.16
CA GLY A 154 -15.38 29.05 -5.85
C GLY A 154 -15.47 27.99 -4.75
N GLU A 155 -16.70 27.53 -4.49
CA GLU A 155 -17.02 26.59 -3.41
C GLU A 155 -16.37 25.21 -3.59
N ILE A 156 -16.05 24.56 -2.47
CA ILE A 156 -15.44 23.24 -2.38
C ILE A 156 -16.46 22.24 -1.82
N ASN A 157 -17.09 21.51 -2.72
CA ASN A 157 -17.90 20.33 -2.39
C ASN A 157 -17.07 19.04 -2.54
N ASP A 158 -17.66 17.89 -2.16
CA ASP A 158 -16.95 16.60 -2.16
C ASP A 158 -16.44 16.17 -3.55
N GLY A 159 -17.21 16.47 -4.61
CA GLY A 159 -16.80 16.18 -5.98
C GLY A 159 -15.55 16.96 -6.37
N ARG A 160 -15.58 18.28 -6.14
CA ARG A 160 -14.44 19.17 -6.43
C ARG A 160 -13.23 18.85 -5.55
N ARG A 161 -13.45 18.48 -4.29
CA ARG A 161 -12.40 18.02 -3.36
C ARG A 161 -11.71 16.77 -3.90
N SER A 162 -12.48 15.76 -4.32
CA SER A 162 -11.94 14.53 -4.91
C SER A 162 -11.17 14.80 -6.21
N ASP A 163 -11.67 15.71 -7.06
CA ASP A 163 -11.00 16.07 -8.31
C ASP A 163 -9.68 16.81 -8.08
N PHE A 164 -9.66 17.75 -7.12
CA PHE A 164 -8.42 18.43 -6.73
C PHE A 164 -7.42 17.47 -6.09
N TRP A 165 -7.86 16.64 -5.16
CA TRP A 165 -7.00 15.64 -4.52
C TRP A 165 -6.31 14.79 -5.58
N LYS A 166 -7.08 14.20 -6.51
CA LYS A 166 -6.51 13.38 -7.59
C LYS A 166 -5.49 14.15 -8.42
N ARG A 167 -5.85 15.34 -8.92
CA ARG A 167 -4.97 16.15 -9.78
C ARG A 167 -3.68 16.56 -9.07
N TRP A 168 -3.75 16.92 -7.79
CA TRP A 168 -2.60 17.38 -7.03
C TRP A 168 -1.68 16.21 -6.62
N ILE A 169 -2.25 15.07 -6.24
CA ILE A 169 -1.49 13.84 -5.98
C ILE A 169 -0.78 13.37 -7.25
N ASP A 170 -1.49 13.28 -8.38
CA ASP A 170 -0.92 12.87 -9.68
C ASP A 170 0.22 13.81 -10.09
N HIS A 171 0.07 15.11 -9.88
CA HIS A 171 1.14 16.08 -10.12
C HIS A 171 2.34 15.84 -9.21
N CYS A 172 2.13 15.70 -7.89
CA CYS A 172 3.20 15.44 -6.93
C CYS A 172 3.98 14.16 -7.24
N LEU A 173 3.31 13.09 -7.69
CA LEU A 173 3.95 11.84 -8.10
C LEU A 173 4.79 11.97 -9.38
N SER A 174 4.57 13.02 -10.17
CA SER A 174 5.34 13.29 -11.38
C SER A 174 6.64 14.07 -11.11
N LEU A 175 6.73 14.74 -9.97
CA LEU A 175 7.84 15.64 -9.63
C LEU A 175 9.00 14.90 -8.95
N PRO A 176 10.25 15.41 -9.08
CA PRO A 176 11.31 15.11 -8.13
C PRO A 176 10.88 15.38 -6.69
N ASP A 177 11.49 14.66 -5.74
CA ASP A 177 11.02 14.68 -4.34
C ASP A 177 11.10 16.07 -3.69
N GLN A 178 12.18 16.80 -3.92
CA GLN A 178 12.37 18.17 -3.45
C GLN A 178 11.30 19.12 -4.01
N ASP A 179 11.14 19.13 -5.34
CA ASP A 179 10.17 19.98 -6.04
C ASP A 179 8.72 19.71 -5.59
N LYS A 180 8.39 18.46 -5.24
CA LYS A 180 7.09 18.10 -4.67
C LYS A 180 6.84 18.80 -3.33
N HIS A 181 7.83 18.86 -2.45
CA HIS A 181 7.69 19.54 -1.16
C HIS A 181 7.57 21.07 -1.32
N GLU A 182 8.28 21.63 -2.30
CA GLU A 182 8.15 23.05 -2.69
C GLU A 182 6.77 23.36 -3.27
N PHE A 183 6.23 22.48 -4.12
CA PHE A 183 4.88 22.58 -4.66
C PHE A 183 3.82 22.58 -3.54
N ILE A 184 3.89 21.62 -2.60
CA ILE A 184 2.94 21.54 -1.48
C ILE A 184 2.99 22.81 -0.63
N SER A 185 4.18 23.34 -0.36
CA SER A 185 4.37 24.57 0.42
C SER A 185 3.79 25.79 -0.30
N SER A 186 4.04 25.89 -1.61
CA SER A 186 3.50 26.96 -2.46
C SER A 186 1.97 26.90 -2.56
N LEU A 187 1.42 25.68 -2.67
CA LEU A 187 -0.02 25.44 -2.70
C LEU A 187 -0.69 25.89 -1.39
N ALA A 188 -0.11 25.55 -0.23
CA ALA A 188 -0.61 26.02 1.06
C ALA A 188 -0.63 27.56 1.12
N CYS A 189 0.46 28.20 0.68
CA CYS A 189 0.58 29.66 0.65
C CYS A 189 -0.49 30.33 -0.22
N GLU A 190 -0.71 29.83 -1.44
CA GLU A 190 -1.74 30.37 -2.35
C GLU A 190 -3.17 30.19 -1.82
N LEU A 191 -3.39 29.13 -1.04
CA LEU A 191 -4.66 28.85 -0.36
C LEU A 191 -4.82 29.65 0.94
N GLY A 192 -3.81 30.41 1.38
CA GLY A 192 -3.82 31.13 2.65
C GLY A 192 -3.77 30.21 3.87
N LEU A 193 -3.23 29.00 3.72
CA LEU A 193 -3.12 27.98 4.76
C LEU A 193 -1.68 27.90 5.28
N SER A 194 -1.53 27.64 6.57
CA SER A 194 -0.27 27.25 7.18
C SER A 194 -0.35 25.78 7.59
N ILE A 195 0.45 24.92 6.96
CA ILE A 195 0.51 23.50 7.34
C ILE A 195 1.10 23.43 8.75
N PRO A 196 0.40 22.81 9.71
CA PRO A 196 0.89 22.72 11.08
C PRO A 196 2.25 22.02 11.15
N ALA A 197 3.05 22.34 12.17
CA ALA A 197 4.31 21.62 12.40
C ALA A 197 4.04 20.23 13.01
N GLU A 198 3.09 20.14 13.94
CA GLU A 198 2.71 18.90 14.62
C GLU A 198 1.68 18.08 13.83
N ILE A 199 1.91 16.78 13.72
CA ILE A 199 1.03 15.86 12.99
C ILE A 199 -0.38 15.88 13.64
N PRO A 200 -1.47 16.19 12.90
CA PRO A 200 -2.81 16.20 13.43
C PRO A 200 -3.20 14.78 13.82
N GLU A 201 -4.03 14.64 14.86
CA GLU A 201 -4.42 13.33 15.41
C GLU A 201 -5.01 12.38 14.36
N ALA A 202 -5.77 12.91 13.39
CA ALA A 202 -6.35 12.14 12.30
C ALA A 202 -5.30 11.47 11.37
N PHE A 203 -4.05 11.90 11.43
CA PHE A 203 -2.91 11.36 10.67
C PHE A 203 -1.82 10.86 11.61
N ALA A 204 -2.12 10.54 12.87
CA ALA A 204 -1.11 10.14 13.84
C ALA A 204 -0.36 8.87 13.39
N PRO A 205 0.98 8.85 13.49
CA PRO A 205 1.76 7.65 13.31
C PRO A 205 1.67 6.75 14.55
N LEU A 206 1.99 5.48 14.35
CA LEU A 206 2.35 4.57 15.44
C LEU A 206 3.60 5.05 16.17
N SER A 207 3.74 4.60 17.40
CA SER A 207 4.96 4.72 18.21
C SER A 207 5.84 3.48 18.10
N TRP A 208 7.13 3.62 18.42
CA TRP A 208 8.05 2.49 18.49
C TRP A 208 7.62 1.42 19.51
N ASP A 209 6.96 1.80 20.60
CA ASP A 209 6.52 0.84 21.61
C ASP A 209 5.29 0.03 21.14
N GLU A 210 4.34 0.65 20.44
CA GLU A 210 3.25 -0.07 19.75
C GLU A 210 3.82 -1.03 18.69
N LEU A 211 4.83 -0.61 17.91
CA LEU A 211 5.50 -1.49 16.95
C LEU A 211 6.19 -2.69 17.63
N LYS A 212 6.84 -2.48 18.79
CA LYS A 212 7.45 -3.57 19.57
C LYS A 212 6.39 -4.53 20.11
N GLU A 213 5.26 -4.03 20.58
CA GLU A 213 4.14 -4.85 21.05
C GLU A 213 3.60 -5.73 19.92
N MET A 214 3.27 -5.13 18.78
CA MET A 214 2.79 -5.85 17.60
C MET A 214 3.80 -6.90 17.13
N GLN A 215 5.10 -6.57 17.15
CA GLN A 215 6.16 -7.51 16.80
C GLN A 215 6.23 -8.72 17.74
N ARG A 216 5.97 -8.54 19.04
CA ARG A 216 5.88 -9.66 20.00
C ARG A 216 4.62 -10.51 19.78
N ALA A 217 3.57 -9.92 19.24
CA ALA A 217 2.31 -10.58 18.92
C ALA A 217 2.28 -11.26 17.53
N GLY A 218 3.41 -11.31 16.81
CA GLY A 218 3.51 -12.00 15.52
C GLY A 218 3.26 -11.13 14.29
N ILE A 219 3.23 -9.80 14.43
CA ILE A 219 3.24 -8.89 13.29
C ILE A 219 4.68 -8.69 12.83
N GLU A 220 4.95 -8.91 11.55
CA GLU A 220 6.21 -8.47 10.96
C GLU A 220 6.20 -6.94 10.81
N VAL A 221 7.25 -6.26 11.28
CA VAL A 221 7.45 -4.82 11.01
C VAL A 221 8.53 -4.68 9.93
N GLY A 222 8.12 -4.39 8.70
CA GLY A 222 8.97 -4.18 7.54
C GLY A 222 9.31 -2.70 7.28
N GLY A 223 10.15 -2.45 6.28
CA GLY A 223 10.58 -1.10 5.90
C GLY A 223 9.72 -0.44 4.83
N HIS A 224 9.47 0.86 4.98
CA HIS A 224 8.78 1.69 3.99
C HIS A 224 9.50 3.03 3.73
N THR A 225 10.83 2.99 3.63
CA THR A 225 11.72 4.17 3.54
C THR A 225 11.74 5.04 4.81
N VAL A 226 12.52 6.13 4.80
CA VAL A 226 12.60 7.10 5.89
C VAL A 226 11.53 8.16 5.73
N THR A 227 11.39 8.73 4.53
CA THR A 227 10.57 9.94 4.28
C THR A 227 9.41 9.73 3.31
N HIS A 228 9.21 8.50 2.81
CA HIS A 228 8.15 8.14 1.86
C HIS A 228 8.21 8.89 0.51
N PRO A 229 9.39 9.00 -0.14
CA PRO A 229 9.47 9.55 -1.48
C PRO A 229 8.98 8.54 -2.52
N SER A 230 8.56 8.99 -3.70
CA SER A 230 8.46 8.06 -4.84
C SER A 230 9.88 7.69 -5.25
N LEU A 231 10.24 6.41 -5.10
CA LEU A 231 11.59 5.95 -5.43
C LEU A 231 11.89 6.00 -6.94
N GLY A 232 10.89 6.25 -7.79
CA GLY A 232 11.03 6.55 -9.21
C GLY A 232 11.49 7.99 -9.50
N ARG A 233 11.49 8.86 -8.49
CA ARG A 233 11.71 10.31 -8.59
C ARG A 233 12.90 10.80 -7.79
N VAL A 234 13.75 9.89 -7.31
CA VAL A 234 14.95 10.21 -6.54
C VAL A 234 16.20 9.65 -7.23
N THR A 235 17.36 10.21 -6.91
CA THR A 235 18.65 9.67 -7.35
C THR A 235 18.96 8.33 -6.66
N LYS A 236 19.87 7.54 -7.23
CA LYS A 236 20.34 6.28 -6.60
C LYS A 236 20.92 6.50 -5.19
N SER A 237 21.60 7.63 -4.96
CA SER A 237 22.13 7.97 -3.64
C SER A 237 21.00 8.21 -2.64
N GLN A 238 20.02 9.05 -2.99
CA GLN A 238 18.85 9.29 -2.15
C GLN A 238 18.06 8.01 -1.86
N ALA A 239 17.82 7.17 -2.88
CA ALA A 239 17.19 5.87 -2.68
C ALA A 239 17.97 4.98 -1.70
N ARG A 240 19.31 5.02 -1.75
CA ARG A 240 20.16 4.30 -0.78
C ARG A 240 19.96 4.84 0.62
N ASP A 241 20.01 6.14 0.82
CA ASP A 241 19.84 6.77 2.13
C ASP A 241 18.47 6.45 2.73
N GLU A 242 17.42 6.49 1.90
CA GLU A 242 16.04 6.15 2.28
C GLU A 242 15.87 4.67 2.67
N ILE A 243 16.47 3.74 1.93
CA ILE A 243 16.33 2.30 2.20
C ILE A 243 17.20 1.89 3.39
N PHE A 244 18.46 2.33 3.42
CA PHE A 244 19.43 1.95 4.46
C PHE A 244 19.10 2.62 5.79
N GLY A 245 18.75 3.91 5.78
CA GLY A 245 18.33 4.64 6.98
C GLY A 245 17.07 4.04 7.61
N CYS A 246 16.10 3.63 6.79
CA CYS A 246 14.91 2.91 7.27
C CYS A 246 15.28 1.60 7.95
N ARG A 247 16.14 0.80 7.31
CA ARG A 247 16.66 -0.46 7.86
C ARG A 247 17.41 -0.25 9.18
N ASP A 248 18.22 0.80 9.27
CA ASP A 248 19.00 1.12 10.48
C ASP A 248 18.09 1.54 11.64
N ALA A 249 17.10 2.41 11.39
CA ALA A 249 16.12 2.81 12.39
C ALA A 249 15.28 1.63 12.90
N LEU A 250 14.84 0.73 12.01
CA LEU A 250 14.14 -0.50 12.39
C LEU A 250 15.01 -1.40 13.27
N ASN A 251 16.28 -1.62 12.89
CA ASN A 251 17.20 -2.47 13.65
C ASN A 251 17.53 -1.88 15.02
N GLN A 252 17.72 -0.56 15.09
CA GLN A 252 18.00 0.15 16.33
C GLN A 252 16.84 0.05 17.33
N ASN A 253 15.60 0.22 16.86
CA ASN A 253 14.43 0.32 17.74
C ASN A 253 13.74 -1.03 18.00
N LEU A 254 13.78 -1.95 17.04
CA LEU A 254 13.03 -3.23 17.08
C LEU A 254 13.93 -4.47 17.10
N GLY A 255 15.25 -4.28 17.08
CA GLY A 255 16.26 -5.33 17.02
C GLY A 255 16.50 -5.86 15.60
N GLN A 256 17.68 -6.45 15.41
CA GLN A 256 18.06 -7.09 14.15
C GLN A 256 17.24 -8.36 13.91
N ARG A 257 16.53 -8.40 12.78
CA ARG A 257 15.67 -9.52 12.37
C ARG A 257 15.56 -9.56 10.85
N GLU A 258 15.14 -10.69 10.30
CA GLU A 258 14.71 -10.75 8.91
C GLU A 258 13.44 -9.91 8.73
N ARG A 259 13.44 -9.02 7.73
CA ARG A 259 12.33 -8.12 7.42
C ARG A 259 12.16 -8.00 5.93
N THR A 260 10.97 -7.66 5.50
CA THR A 260 10.66 -7.31 4.11
C THR A 260 10.47 -5.80 3.94
N PHE A 261 10.41 -5.37 2.67
CA PHE A 261 10.31 -3.97 2.29
C PHE A 261 9.09 -3.70 1.39
N CYS A 262 8.52 -2.51 1.48
CA CYS A 262 7.48 -2.05 0.56
C CYS A 262 7.96 -0.77 -0.15
N TYR A 263 7.84 -0.72 -1.47
CA TYR A 263 8.16 0.50 -2.23
C TYR A 263 7.02 1.52 -2.08
N PRO A 264 7.28 2.77 -1.61
CA PRO A 264 6.26 3.82 -1.53
C PRO A 264 5.54 4.06 -2.85
N ASN A 265 4.21 4.14 -2.81
CA ASN A 265 3.27 4.18 -3.96
C ASN A 265 3.30 2.93 -4.86
N GLY A 266 4.49 2.41 -5.15
CA GLY A 266 4.74 1.08 -5.66
C GLY A 266 4.14 0.79 -7.04
N GLN A 267 3.78 1.80 -7.84
CA GLN A 267 3.32 1.64 -9.22
C GLN A 267 4.50 1.47 -10.18
N PRO A 268 4.28 1.01 -11.43
CA PRO A 268 5.37 0.84 -12.40
C PRO A 268 6.18 2.12 -12.65
N SER A 269 5.56 3.30 -12.56
CA SER A 269 6.22 4.61 -12.71
C SER A 269 7.12 4.98 -11.54
N ASP A 270 6.97 4.32 -10.39
CA ASP A 270 7.76 4.57 -9.17
C ASP A 270 9.02 3.71 -9.11
N PHE A 271 9.35 3.03 -10.22
CA PHE A 271 10.36 1.99 -10.22
C PHE A 271 11.57 2.31 -11.09
N GLN A 272 12.75 2.11 -10.53
CA GLN A 272 14.04 2.19 -11.23
C GLN A 272 14.75 0.84 -11.14
N GLN A 273 15.53 0.50 -12.18
CA GLN A 273 16.14 -0.83 -12.31
C GLN A 273 17.09 -1.21 -11.16
N PHE A 274 17.70 -0.23 -10.50
CA PHE A 274 18.64 -0.47 -9.39
C PHE A 274 17.97 -0.75 -8.04
N LEU A 275 16.64 -0.56 -7.91
CA LEU A 275 15.96 -0.64 -6.60
C LEU A 275 16.00 -2.03 -5.96
N PRO A 276 15.77 -3.16 -6.68
CA PRO A 276 15.86 -4.49 -6.08
C PRO A 276 17.23 -4.80 -5.50
N ASP A 277 18.29 -4.32 -6.17
CA ASP A 277 19.66 -4.53 -5.72
C ASP A 277 19.93 -3.74 -4.44
N LEU A 278 19.48 -2.47 -4.37
CA LEU A 278 19.59 -1.68 -3.13
C LEU A 278 18.82 -2.31 -1.95
N VAL A 279 17.60 -2.81 -2.19
CA VAL A 279 16.80 -3.48 -1.16
C VAL A 279 17.49 -4.76 -0.68
N ARG A 280 18.07 -5.54 -1.60
CA ARG A 280 18.85 -6.74 -1.28
C ARG A 280 20.13 -6.41 -0.51
N GLU A 281 20.89 -5.41 -0.95
CA GLU A 281 22.10 -4.94 -0.28
C GLU A 281 21.82 -4.42 1.14
N ALA A 282 20.66 -3.80 1.36
CA ALA A 282 20.25 -3.35 2.70
C ALA A 282 19.96 -4.52 3.65
N GLY A 283 19.73 -5.74 3.13
CA GLY A 283 19.48 -6.95 3.92
C GLY A 283 18.00 -7.32 4.06
N PHE A 284 17.10 -6.66 3.33
CA PHE A 284 15.69 -7.07 3.30
C PHE A 284 15.53 -8.40 2.56
N TRP A 285 14.67 -9.27 3.08
CA TRP A 285 14.46 -10.63 2.58
C TRP A 285 13.57 -10.72 1.34
N GLY A 286 12.87 -9.64 1.02
CA GLY A 286 11.97 -9.54 -0.12
C GLY A 286 11.26 -8.20 -0.11
N ALA A 287 10.58 -7.88 -1.21
CA ALA A 287 9.85 -6.64 -1.32
C ALA A 287 8.59 -6.73 -2.16
N VAL A 288 7.64 -5.84 -1.85
CA VAL A 288 6.31 -5.78 -2.48
C VAL A 288 6.08 -4.47 -3.22
N THR A 289 5.36 -4.56 -4.34
CA THR A 289 4.84 -3.41 -5.10
C THR A 289 3.35 -3.20 -4.81
N ALA A 290 2.72 -2.17 -5.38
CA ALA A 290 1.31 -1.82 -5.10
C ALA A 290 0.37 -2.07 -6.30
N PHE A 291 0.72 -2.98 -7.20
CA PHE A 291 -0.11 -3.35 -8.34
C PHE A 291 -0.15 -4.87 -8.57
N PRO A 292 -1.26 -5.40 -9.06
CA PRO A 292 -1.35 -6.77 -9.54
C PRO A 292 -0.90 -6.89 -11.00
N ASP A 293 -0.26 -8.01 -11.35
CA ASP A 293 -0.02 -8.42 -12.73
C ASP A 293 0.06 -9.96 -12.84
N ALA A 294 0.39 -10.47 -14.03
CA ALA A 294 0.50 -11.89 -14.29
C ALA A 294 1.74 -12.58 -13.65
N LEU A 295 2.75 -11.80 -13.25
CA LEU A 295 3.99 -12.29 -12.62
C LEU A 295 3.75 -12.69 -11.16
N GLY A 296 2.80 -12.04 -10.48
CA GLY A 296 2.44 -12.39 -9.11
C GLY A 296 3.64 -12.24 -8.16
N ILE A 297 4.18 -13.34 -7.67
CA ILE A 297 5.32 -13.31 -6.73
C ILE A 297 6.58 -13.98 -7.28
N SER A 298 6.70 -14.09 -8.61
CA SER A 298 7.83 -14.76 -9.26
C SER A 298 9.19 -14.11 -8.96
N ASP A 299 9.19 -12.81 -8.71
CA ASP A 299 10.36 -12.07 -8.25
C ASP A 299 10.17 -11.67 -6.79
N ARG A 300 11.05 -12.20 -5.93
CA ARG A 300 11.08 -11.98 -4.48
C ARG A 300 11.20 -10.50 -4.09
N TYR A 301 11.81 -9.67 -4.92
CA TYR A 301 11.99 -8.24 -4.65
C TYR A 301 10.96 -7.37 -5.39
N LEU A 302 10.02 -7.99 -6.09
CA LEU A 302 8.96 -7.34 -6.86
C LEU A 302 7.63 -8.10 -6.75
N MET A 303 7.29 -8.52 -5.54
CA MET A 303 6.06 -9.28 -5.29
C MET A 303 4.83 -8.38 -5.46
N ARG A 304 3.88 -8.82 -6.27
CA ARG A 304 2.64 -8.08 -6.56
C ARG A 304 1.65 -8.17 -5.41
N ARG A 305 0.94 -7.07 -5.19
CA ARG A 305 -0.13 -6.97 -4.18
C ARG A 305 -1.48 -6.64 -4.79
N HIS A 306 -2.50 -6.98 -4.03
CA HIS A 306 -3.89 -6.77 -4.39
C HIS A 306 -4.53 -5.82 -3.39
N VAL A 307 -5.16 -4.75 -3.89
CA VAL A 307 -6.00 -3.89 -3.06
C VAL A 307 -7.18 -4.73 -2.57
N SER A 308 -7.33 -4.83 -1.24
CA SER A 308 -8.44 -5.58 -0.65
C SER A 308 -9.69 -4.70 -0.46
N GLY A 309 -9.49 -3.39 -0.28
CA GLY A 309 -10.57 -2.40 -0.24
C GLY A 309 -11.39 -2.42 1.05
N ASP A 310 -12.47 -1.66 1.04
CA ASP A 310 -13.42 -1.44 2.14
C ASP A 310 -14.69 -2.31 2.04
N ASP A 311 -14.74 -3.25 1.08
CA ASP A 311 -15.89 -4.12 0.83
C ASP A 311 -15.49 -5.60 0.61
N MET A 312 -16.45 -6.51 0.84
CA MET A 312 -16.24 -7.96 0.66
C MET A 312 -16.05 -8.38 -0.81
N PHE A 313 -16.58 -7.62 -1.78
CA PHE A 313 -16.49 -7.98 -3.19
C PHE A 313 -15.07 -7.83 -3.72
N GLN A 314 -14.40 -6.72 -3.41
CA GLN A 314 -12.99 -6.49 -3.74
C GLN A 314 -12.11 -7.51 -3.01
N PHE A 315 -12.35 -7.73 -1.72
CA PHE A 315 -11.66 -8.77 -0.96
C PHE A 315 -11.76 -10.14 -1.63
N TYR A 316 -12.96 -10.61 -1.99
CA TYR A 316 -13.13 -11.93 -2.63
C TYR A 316 -12.43 -12.01 -3.99
N LYS A 317 -12.49 -10.94 -4.79
CA LYS A 317 -11.79 -10.87 -6.08
C LYS A 317 -10.28 -10.97 -5.89
N ALA A 318 -9.72 -10.29 -4.87
CA ALA A 318 -8.31 -10.32 -4.54
C ALA A 318 -7.88 -11.70 -4.00
N VAL A 319 -8.50 -12.17 -2.92
CA VAL A 319 -8.06 -13.35 -2.17
C VAL A 319 -8.33 -14.67 -2.91
N SER A 320 -9.30 -14.74 -3.81
CA SER A 320 -9.55 -15.95 -4.62
C SER A 320 -8.55 -16.13 -5.77
N GLY A 321 -7.87 -15.07 -6.20
CA GLY A 321 -7.00 -15.10 -7.39
C GLY A 321 -7.72 -14.87 -8.72
N VAL A 322 -9.00 -14.49 -8.70
CA VAL A 322 -9.74 -14.07 -9.91
C VAL A 322 -8.99 -12.95 -10.65
N GLU A 323 -8.41 -12.00 -9.92
CA GLU A 323 -7.63 -10.92 -10.53
C GLU A 323 -6.37 -11.44 -11.24
N LEU A 324 -5.59 -12.32 -10.60
CA LEU A 324 -4.39 -12.90 -11.20
C LEU A 324 -4.71 -13.66 -12.50
N LEU A 325 -5.77 -14.48 -12.49
CA LEU A 325 -6.21 -15.20 -13.69
C LEU A 325 -6.60 -14.24 -14.81
N GLY A 326 -7.33 -13.16 -14.47
CA GLY A 326 -7.66 -12.11 -15.42
C GLY A 326 -6.43 -11.44 -16.05
N HIS A 327 -5.34 -11.26 -15.29
CA HIS A 327 -4.09 -10.72 -15.83
C HIS A 327 -3.33 -11.71 -16.72
N ARG A 328 -3.30 -13.01 -16.38
CA ARG A 328 -2.64 -14.05 -17.17
C ARG A 328 -3.29 -14.21 -18.55
N VAL A 329 -4.61 -14.32 -18.59
CA VAL A 329 -5.37 -14.41 -19.84
C VAL A 329 -5.11 -13.20 -20.74
N ARG A 330 -5.11 -11.98 -20.18
CA ARG A 330 -4.82 -10.77 -20.97
C ARG A 330 -3.38 -10.70 -21.50
N ARG A 331 -2.42 -11.27 -20.76
CA ARG A 331 -1.02 -11.32 -21.20
C ARG A 331 -0.86 -12.28 -22.38
N GLU A 332 -1.48 -13.45 -22.31
CA GLU A 332 -1.50 -14.43 -23.40
C GLU A 332 -2.10 -13.82 -24.68
N TYR A 333 -3.27 -13.18 -24.58
CA TYR A 333 -3.89 -12.51 -25.74
C TYR A 333 -3.02 -11.41 -26.37
N ARG A 334 -2.27 -10.63 -25.57
CA ARG A 334 -1.36 -9.62 -26.13
C ARG A 334 -0.18 -10.25 -26.87
N LEU A 335 0.40 -11.31 -26.31
CA LEU A 335 1.49 -12.02 -26.95
C LEU A 335 1.02 -12.65 -28.28
N GLU A 336 -0.17 -13.24 -28.31
CA GLU A 336 -0.77 -13.76 -29.54
C GLU A 336 -1.03 -12.66 -30.57
N SER A 337 -1.55 -11.49 -30.16
CA SER A 337 -1.79 -10.38 -31.07
C SER A 337 -0.51 -9.79 -31.65
N ASP A 338 0.54 -9.65 -30.84
CA ASP A 338 1.84 -9.11 -31.27
C ASP A 338 2.55 -10.08 -32.23
N VAL A 339 2.40 -11.39 -32.04
CA VAL A 339 2.91 -12.43 -32.97
C VAL A 339 2.12 -12.46 -34.27
N SER A 340 0.81 -12.18 -34.24
CA SER A 340 -0.01 -12.13 -35.46
C SER A 340 0.16 -10.83 -36.27
N ALA A 341 0.75 -9.80 -35.66
CA ALA A 341 1.01 -8.49 -36.27
C ALA A 341 2.47 -8.30 -36.73
N ALA A 342 3.36 -9.23 -36.40
CA ALA A 342 4.74 -9.33 -36.88
C ALA A 342 4.83 -10.32 -38.04
#